data_AF-A0A1V6N574-F1
#
_entry.id   AF-A0A1V6N574-F1
#
_cell.length_a   1.000
_cell.length_b   1.000
_cell.length_c   1.000
_cell.angle_alpha   90.00
_cell.angle_beta   90.00
_cell.angle_gamma   90.00
#
_symmetry.space_group_name_H-M   'P 1'
#
loop_
_entity.id
_entity.type
_entity.pdbx_description
1 polymer ?
#
loop_
_entity_poly.entity_id
_entity_poly.type
_entity_poly.pdbx_seq_one_letter_code
_entity_poly.pdbx_strand_id
1 'polypeptide(L)'
;MPFEENIKKFTENIPEKMKHIKSEDGTINALINPFLDLLGYDITDPKEVEYQYDVNIELGVPKLNKKGKIDIIILNNTNKPEIIIECKKIKKKLTKKDETQLRSYYNIIDNCRLAILTNGIIYKFFTNTDKLMDRTPFLEIDLRNLSKVDISELEMFTKEKYNSKNLENIVMNNKIRNQLNKEFEHPSDDFVKIIAKKVDNGVMNKNKIIKYRRIIKNNLKIISNEKSEPNYEFEMKFRGFNEEEENKFIKLYNKLPEKFKDNEFIENTTIIKINKGEKIPKNSLYIYSSTTNPVEEIMIKYLRKYAKGYETDFIKIKSVKSNDSMRIYKICRRFVAYLNNRKLTKEEKKLLDKIFSEQ
;
A
#
# COMPACT_ATOMS: atom_id res chain seq x y z
N MET A 1 10.92 -9.57 16.18
CA MET A 1 10.43 -8.39 15.42
C MET A 1 9.21 -8.83 14.62
N PRO A 2 8.16 -8.01 14.52
CA PRO A 2 6.99 -8.31 13.69
C PRO A 2 7.39 -8.52 12.22
N PHE A 3 6.67 -9.40 11.50
CA PHE A 3 6.92 -9.70 10.08
C PHE A 3 7.05 -8.44 9.21
N GLU A 4 6.17 -7.45 9.44
CA GLU A 4 6.16 -6.18 8.72
C GLU A 4 7.49 -5.41 8.83
N GLU A 5 8.13 -5.42 10.00
CA GLU A 5 9.40 -4.72 10.19
C GLU A 5 10.54 -5.43 9.46
N ASN A 6 10.55 -6.76 9.51
CA ASN A 6 11.57 -7.58 8.84
C ASN A 6 11.46 -7.45 7.32
N ILE A 7 10.26 -7.51 6.75
CA ILE A 7 10.08 -7.41 5.30
C ILE A 7 10.46 -6.02 4.79
N LYS A 8 10.12 -4.94 5.51
CA LYS A 8 10.54 -3.58 5.16
C LYS A 8 12.07 -3.46 5.11
N LYS A 9 12.75 -3.89 6.18
CA LYS A 9 14.23 -3.93 6.24
C LYS A 9 14.85 -4.77 5.12
N PHE A 10 14.25 -5.91 4.79
CA PHE A 10 14.70 -6.73 3.68
C PHE A 10 14.60 -5.97 2.34
N THR A 11 13.45 -5.34 2.08
CA THR A 11 13.17 -4.63 0.83
C THR A 11 14.00 -3.36 0.63
N GLU A 12 14.33 -2.62 1.70
CA GLU A 12 15.19 -1.43 1.65
C GLU A 12 16.59 -1.73 1.08
N ASN A 13 17.10 -2.94 1.31
CA ASN A 13 18.43 -3.37 0.88
C ASN A 13 18.47 -3.95 -0.55
N ILE A 14 17.30 -4.20 -1.17
CA ILE A 14 17.20 -4.78 -2.51
C ILE A 14 17.93 -3.92 -3.59
N PRO A 15 17.75 -2.58 -3.65
CA PRO A 15 18.38 -1.74 -4.67
C PRO A 15 19.92 -1.79 -4.65
N GLU A 16 20.52 -2.02 -3.48
CA GLU A 16 21.98 -2.16 -3.39
C GLU A 16 22.41 -3.56 -3.83
N LYS A 17 21.78 -4.62 -3.30
CA LYS A 17 22.08 -6.01 -3.66
C LYS A 17 21.99 -6.25 -5.18
N MET A 18 20.98 -5.68 -5.84
CA MET A 18 20.76 -5.87 -7.27
C MET A 18 21.89 -5.35 -8.17
N LYS A 19 22.74 -4.44 -7.68
CA LYS A 19 23.92 -3.94 -8.42
C LYS A 19 24.97 -5.04 -8.60
N HIS A 20 25.01 -6.00 -7.69
CA HIS A 20 26.04 -7.05 -7.64
C HIS A 20 25.54 -8.40 -8.16
N ILE A 21 24.23 -8.63 -8.19
CA ILE A 21 23.63 -9.89 -8.67
C ILE A 21 23.60 -9.95 -10.21
N LYS A 22 24.23 -10.99 -10.78
CA LYS A 22 24.35 -11.18 -12.23
C LYS A 22 23.74 -12.48 -12.77
N SER A 23 23.61 -13.51 -11.92
CA SER A 23 23.14 -14.85 -12.29
C SER A 23 21.81 -15.21 -11.62
N GLU A 24 21.22 -16.31 -12.07
CA GLU A 24 20.05 -16.91 -11.44
C GLU A 24 20.39 -17.43 -10.03
N ASP A 25 21.47 -18.19 -9.88
CA ASP A 25 21.98 -18.64 -8.57
C ASP A 25 22.27 -17.47 -7.62
N GLY A 26 22.82 -16.36 -8.14
CA GLY A 26 23.03 -15.15 -7.36
C GLY A 26 21.72 -14.50 -6.92
N THR A 27 20.67 -14.61 -7.73
CA THR A 27 19.32 -14.13 -7.39
C THR A 27 18.70 -15.00 -6.31
N ILE A 28 18.84 -16.33 -6.43
CA ILE A 28 18.37 -17.30 -5.45
C ILE A 28 19.03 -17.02 -4.10
N ASN A 29 20.36 -17.02 -4.05
CA ASN A 29 21.10 -16.90 -2.80
C ASN A 29 20.97 -15.52 -2.13
N ALA A 30 20.97 -14.43 -2.90
CA ALA A 30 21.02 -13.08 -2.32
C ALA A 30 19.64 -12.48 -2.00
N LEU A 31 18.57 -12.98 -2.65
CA LEU A 31 17.21 -12.45 -2.53
C LEU A 31 16.17 -13.53 -2.17
N ILE A 32 16.06 -14.60 -2.94
CA ILE A 32 14.97 -15.58 -2.76
C ILE A 32 15.13 -16.36 -1.46
N ASN A 33 16.32 -16.90 -1.19
CA ASN A 33 16.60 -17.66 0.04
C ASN A 33 16.41 -16.80 1.31
N PRO A 34 16.97 -15.59 1.41
CA PRO A 34 16.67 -14.70 2.53
C PRO A 34 15.19 -14.34 2.67
N PHE A 35 14.44 -14.28 1.57
CA PHE A 35 13.00 -14.06 1.61
C PHE A 35 12.23 -15.30 2.13
N LEU A 36 12.64 -16.52 1.74
CA LEU A 36 12.07 -17.76 2.27
C LEU A 36 12.37 -17.93 3.76
N ASP A 37 13.60 -17.64 4.19
CA ASP A 37 14.00 -17.61 5.60
C ASP A 37 13.18 -16.61 6.40
N LEU A 38 12.93 -15.42 5.83
CA LEU A 38 12.05 -14.40 6.43
C LEU A 38 10.59 -14.87 6.55
N LEU A 39 10.10 -15.68 5.62
CA LEU A 39 8.79 -16.35 5.72
C LEU A 39 8.79 -17.49 6.76
N GLY A 40 9.94 -17.85 7.30
CA GLY A 40 10.10 -18.88 8.33
C GLY A 40 10.38 -20.28 7.79
N TYR A 41 10.69 -20.43 6.50
CA TYR A 41 11.09 -21.71 5.93
C TYR A 41 12.59 -21.96 6.15
N ASP A 42 12.95 -23.13 6.66
CA ASP A 42 14.35 -23.48 6.89
C ASP A 42 15.06 -23.83 5.57
N ILE A 43 15.74 -22.84 5.00
CA ILE A 43 16.50 -22.98 3.75
C ILE A 43 17.73 -23.91 3.86
N THR A 44 18.09 -24.35 5.08
CA THR A 44 19.22 -25.23 5.37
C THR A 44 18.81 -26.68 5.61
N ASP A 45 17.54 -26.94 5.92
CA ASP A 45 17.00 -28.29 6.08
C ASP A 45 16.50 -28.83 4.72
N PRO A 46 17.19 -29.82 4.10
CA PRO A 46 16.74 -30.43 2.85
C PRO A 46 15.42 -31.21 2.98
N LYS A 47 14.94 -31.48 4.20
CA LYS A 47 13.61 -32.06 4.43
C LYS A 47 12.50 -31.02 4.38
N GLU A 48 12.84 -29.73 4.38
CA GLU A 48 11.90 -28.64 4.30
C GLU A 48 12.05 -27.88 2.98
N VAL A 49 13.26 -27.49 2.62
CA VAL A 49 13.56 -26.78 1.37
C VAL A 49 14.55 -27.59 0.54
N GLU A 50 14.07 -28.13 -0.58
CA GLU A 50 14.91 -28.89 -1.51
C GLU A 50 15.14 -28.08 -2.80
N TYR A 51 16.39 -28.09 -3.28
CA TYR A 51 16.81 -27.34 -4.46
C TYR A 51 17.04 -28.27 -5.65
N GLN A 52 16.83 -27.75 -6.86
CA GLN A 52 17.08 -28.46 -8.13
C GLN A 52 16.34 -29.81 -8.22
N TYR A 53 15.09 -29.86 -7.76
CA TYR A 53 14.27 -31.06 -7.75
C TYR A 53 14.03 -31.61 -9.15
N ASP A 54 14.42 -32.87 -9.38
CA ASP A 54 14.28 -33.54 -10.67
C ASP A 54 12.83 -33.97 -10.92
N VAL A 55 12.28 -33.56 -12.06
CA VAL A 55 10.94 -33.94 -12.52
C VAL A 55 11.05 -34.77 -13.80
N ASN A 56 10.50 -35.97 -13.74
CA ASN A 56 10.32 -36.81 -14.92
C ASN A 56 8.96 -36.49 -15.56
N ILE A 57 8.99 -35.89 -16.76
CA ILE A 57 7.79 -35.60 -17.54
C ILE A 57 7.57 -36.75 -18.52
N GLU A 58 6.56 -37.58 -18.25
CA GLU A 58 6.10 -38.61 -19.18
C GLU A 58 5.17 -37.99 -20.22
N LEU A 59 5.64 -37.86 -21.46
CA LEU A 59 4.87 -37.24 -22.56
C LEU A 59 3.95 -38.22 -23.31
N GLY A 60 3.54 -39.32 -22.70
CA GLY A 60 2.63 -40.31 -23.31
C GLY A 60 3.21 -41.06 -24.53
N VAL A 61 4.47 -40.81 -24.89
CA VAL A 61 5.23 -41.53 -25.92
C VAL A 61 6.48 -42.11 -25.24
N PRO A 62 6.69 -43.44 -25.23
CA PRO A 62 7.77 -44.11 -24.46
C PRO A 62 9.20 -43.63 -24.74
N LYS A 63 9.42 -42.84 -25.80
CA LYS A 63 10.73 -42.33 -26.25
C LYS A 63 10.95 -40.83 -25.98
N LEU A 64 10.00 -40.13 -25.35
CA LEU A 64 10.04 -38.68 -25.12
C LEU A 64 9.89 -38.34 -23.64
N ASN A 65 10.72 -38.93 -22.78
CA ASN A 65 10.83 -38.46 -21.40
C ASN A 65 11.74 -37.21 -21.38
N LYS A 66 11.19 -36.06 -20.99
CA LYS A 66 12.00 -34.86 -20.73
C LYS A 66 12.30 -34.79 -19.25
N LYS A 67 13.58 -34.66 -18.91
CA LYS A 67 14.01 -34.28 -17.56
C LYS A 67 13.85 -32.78 -17.44
N GLY A 68 13.07 -32.35 -16.46
CA GLY A 68 12.99 -30.97 -16.01
C GLY A 68 13.55 -30.85 -14.60
N LYS A 69 13.97 -29.65 -14.21
CA LYS A 69 14.33 -29.33 -12.84
C LYS A 69 13.49 -28.16 -12.37
N ILE A 70 13.03 -28.23 -11.12
CA ILE A 70 12.43 -27.11 -10.40
C ILE A 70 13.50 -26.55 -9.48
N ASP A 71 13.63 -25.23 -9.45
CA ASP A 71 14.73 -24.59 -8.73
C ASP A 71 14.62 -24.79 -7.22
N ILE A 72 13.42 -24.63 -6.66
CA ILE A 72 13.17 -24.79 -5.22
C ILE A 72 11.80 -25.45 -5.02
N ILE A 73 11.73 -26.40 -4.10
CA ILE A 73 10.48 -26.93 -3.56
C ILE A 73 10.44 -26.78 -2.04
N ILE A 74 9.26 -26.51 -1.51
CA ILE A 74 9.00 -26.56 -0.07
C ILE A 74 8.16 -27.80 0.20
N LEU A 75 8.67 -28.63 1.09
CA LEU A 75 8.08 -29.88 1.51
C LEU A 75 7.21 -29.66 2.74
N ASN A 76 6.06 -30.34 2.78
CA ASN A 76 5.21 -30.35 3.97
C ASN A 76 5.77 -31.30 5.05
N ASN A 77 5.11 -31.33 6.22
CA ASN A 77 5.50 -32.19 7.35
C ASN A 77 5.51 -33.71 7.03
N THR A 78 5.01 -34.14 5.87
CA THR A 78 5.05 -35.53 5.39
C THR A 78 6.09 -35.74 4.27
N ASN A 79 7.00 -34.79 4.07
CA ASN A 79 8.02 -34.74 3.03
C ASN A 79 7.45 -34.81 1.60
N LYS A 80 6.25 -34.25 1.38
CA LYS A 80 5.65 -34.14 0.05
C LYS A 80 5.76 -32.70 -0.47
N PRO A 81 6.02 -32.50 -1.78
CA PRO A 81 6.02 -31.17 -2.38
C PRO A 81 4.68 -30.46 -2.15
N GLU A 82 4.73 -29.30 -1.52
CA GLU A 82 3.56 -28.48 -1.26
C GLU A 82 3.61 -27.16 -2.03
N ILE A 83 4.78 -26.54 -2.08
CA ILE A 83 5.05 -25.32 -2.83
C ILE A 83 6.19 -25.58 -3.81
N ILE A 84 6.03 -25.16 -5.06
CA ILE A 84 7.11 -25.17 -6.05
C ILE A 84 7.45 -23.75 -6.49
N ILE A 85 8.73 -23.47 -6.68
CA ILE A 85 9.22 -22.14 -7.01
C ILE A 85 10.14 -22.24 -8.22
N GLU A 86 9.73 -21.61 -9.31
CA GLU A 86 10.56 -21.40 -10.49
C GLU A 86 11.23 -20.02 -10.38
N CYS A 87 12.55 -20.02 -10.43
CA CYS A 87 13.39 -18.86 -10.22
C CYS A 87 13.93 -18.34 -11.55
N LYS A 88 14.18 -17.03 -11.61
CA LYS A 88 14.74 -16.36 -12.77
C LYS A 88 15.78 -15.34 -12.32
N LYS A 89 16.78 -15.07 -13.17
CA LYS A 89 17.73 -13.98 -12.92
C LYS A 89 17.04 -12.63 -12.66
N ILE A 90 17.55 -11.85 -11.70
CA ILE A 90 16.97 -10.61 -11.17
C ILE A 90 16.53 -9.56 -12.22
N LYS A 91 17.24 -9.45 -13.34
CA LYS A 91 16.93 -8.50 -14.43
C LYS A 91 16.07 -9.09 -15.55
N LYS A 92 15.69 -10.38 -15.47
CA LYS A 92 14.81 -11.00 -16.46
C LYS A 92 13.36 -10.63 -16.15
N LYS A 93 12.66 -10.14 -17.17
CA LYS A 93 11.21 -9.99 -17.14
C LYS A 93 10.57 -11.39 -17.13
N LEU A 94 9.63 -11.63 -16.22
CA LEU A 94 8.86 -12.86 -16.18
C LEU A 94 7.91 -12.92 -17.38
N THR A 95 8.03 -13.97 -18.20
CA THR A 95 7.29 -14.10 -19.47
C THR A 95 6.24 -15.20 -19.42
N LYS A 96 5.32 -15.21 -20.39
CA LYS A 96 4.35 -16.31 -20.57
C LYS A 96 5.00 -17.67 -20.81
N LYS A 97 6.22 -17.70 -21.37
CA LYS A 97 7.00 -18.93 -21.52
C LYS A 97 7.41 -19.48 -20.16
N ASP A 98 7.86 -18.62 -19.25
CA ASP A 98 8.25 -19.01 -17.89
C ASP A 98 7.01 -19.50 -17.10
N GLU A 99 5.86 -18.82 -17.23
CA GLU A 99 4.59 -19.28 -16.63
C GLU A 99 4.15 -20.64 -17.17
N THR A 100 4.35 -20.91 -18.47
CA THR A 100 4.02 -22.19 -19.11
C THR A 100 4.95 -23.32 -18.64
N GLN A 101 6.22 -23.01 -18.41
CA GLN A 101 7.19 -23.97 -17.85
C GLN A 101 6.77 -24.38 -16.44
N LEU A 102 6.55 -23.41 -15.54
CA LEU A 102 6.07 -23.66 -14.17
C LEU A 102 4.76 -24.45 -14.17
N ARG A 103 3.82 -24.11 -15.06
CA ARG A 103 2.55 -24.84 -15.23
C ARG A 103 2.74 -26.31 -15.56
N SER A 104 3.73 -26.63 -16.40
CA SER A 104 3.99 -28.02 -16.81
C SER A 104 4.46 -28.85 -15.63
N TYR A 105 5.28 -28.27 -14.75
CA TYR A 105 5.71 -28.91 -13.51
C TYR A 105 4.58 -29.06 -12.49
N TYR A 106 3.84 -27.99 -12.23
CA TYR A 106 2.72 -27.99 -11.28
C TYR A 106 1.70 -29.11 -11.57
N ASN A 107 1.36 -29.30 -12.85
CA ASN A 107 0.34 -30.28 -13.25
C ASN A 107 0.78 -31.74 -13.12
N ILE A 108 2.07 -32.01 -12.91
CA ILE A 108 2.64 -33.36 -12.81
C ILE A 108 2.98 -33.70 -11.35
N ILE A 109 3.28 -32.69 -10.53
CA ILE A 109 3.63 -32.89 -9.13
C ILE A 109 2.38 -33.09 -8.28
N ASP A 110 2.25 -34.30 -7.75
CA ASP A 110 1.22 -34.63 -6.80
C ASP A 110 1.37 -33.82 -5.51
N ASN A 111 0.24 -33.39 -4.94
CA ASN A 111 0.13 -32.63 -3.69
C ASN A 111 0.61 -31.18 -3.74
N CYS A 112 1.13 -30.69 -4.88
CA CYS A 112 1.46 -29.28 -5.03
C CYS A 112 0.20 -28.42 -4.96
N ARG A 113 0.18 -27.43 -4.06
CA ARG A 113 -0.96 -26.52 -3.86
C ARG A 113 -0.65 -25.12 -4.35
N LEU A 114 0.61 -24.70 -4.25
CA LEU A 114 1.06 -23.36 -4.59
C LEU A 114 2.27 -23.43 -5.54
N ALA A 115 2.20 -22.65 -6.61
CA ALA A 115 3.30 -22.45 -7.54
C ALA A 115 3.72 -20.97 -7.54
N ILE A 116 5.02 -20.72 -7.48
CA ILE A 116 5.56 -19.36 -7.46
C ILE A 116 6.54 -19.20 -8.63
N LEU A 117 6.34 -18.15 -9.43
CA LEU A 117 7.33 -17.72 -10.42
C LEU A 117 7.95 -16.40 -9.94
N THR A 118 9.27 -16.35 -9.82
CA THR A 118 9.94 -15.15 -9.29
C THR A 118 11.27 -14.86 -9.95
N ASN A 119 11.65 -13.57 -9.97
CA ASN A 119 13.00 -13.11 -10.25
C ASN A 119 13.67 -12.49 -9.02
N GLY A 120 13.21 -12.83 -7.82
CA GLY A 120 13.66 -12.25 -6.55
C GLY A 120 13.10 -10.86 -6.25
N ILE A 121 12.41 -10.22 -7.20
CA ILE A 121 11.78 -8.90 -7.06
C ILE A 121 10.27 -9.00 -7.23
N ILE A 122 9.84 -9.58 -8.36
CA ILE A 122 8.43 -9.80 -8.69
C ILE A 122 8.12 -11.25 -8.36
N TYR A 123 7.10 -11.48 -7.54
CA TYR A 123 6.60 -12.80 -7.18
C TYR A 123 5.19 -12.96 -7.74
N LYS A 124 4.99 -13.98 -8.56
CA LYS A 124 3.69 -14.36 -9.10
C LYS A 124 3.24 -15.68 -8.49
N PHE A 125 2.11 -15.67 -7.81
CA PHE A 125 1.56 -16.83 -7.11
C PHE A 125 0.42 -17.45 -7.92
N PHE A 126 0.50 -18.76 -8.12
CA PHE A 126 -0.43 -19.57 -8.88
C PHE A 126 -0.95 -20.72 -8.02
N THR A 127 -2.18 -21.12 -8.29
CA THR A 127 -2.80 -22.31 -7.72
C THR A 127 -3.72 -22.92 -8.78
N ASN A 128 -4.51 -23.91 -8.41
CA ASN A 128 -5.57 -24.50 -9.22
C ASN A 128 -6.94 -24.20 -8.61
N THR A 129 -7.88 -23.75 -9.44
CA THR A 129 -9.31 -23.75 -9.04
C THR A 129 -9.97 -25.12 -9.31
N ASP A 130 -9.36 -25.92 -10.18
CA ASP A 130 -9.83 -27.26 -10.58
C ASP A 130 -8.64 -28.24 -10.58
N LYS A 131 -8.37 -29.00 -11.65
CA LYS A 131 -7.26 -29.99 -11.69
C LYS A 131 -5.93 -29.41 -12.13
N LEU A 132 -5.92 -28.42 -13.01
CA LEU A 132 -4.70 -27.86 -13.61
C LEU A 132 -4.44 -26.47 -13.03
N MET A 133 -3.16 -26.06 -13.03
CA MET A 133 -2.77 -24.71 -12.64
C MET A 133 -3.53 -23.66 -13.47
N ASP A 134 -3.99 -22.61 -12.80
CA ASP A 134 -4.66 -21.47 -13.42
C ASP A 134 -3.68 -20.72 -14.36
N ARG A 135 -4.21 -20.11 -15.43
CA ARG A 135 -3.40 -19.40 -16.45
C ARG A 135 -2.93 -18.01 -16.02
N THR A 136 -3.48 -17.51 -14.92
CA THR A 136 -3.24 -16.17 -14.39
C THR A 136 -2.88 -16.31 -12.92
N PRO A 137 -1.88 -15.57 -12.42
CA PRO A 137 -1.60 -15.57 -11.01
C PRO A 137 -2.81 -14.99 -10.25
N PHE A 138 -3.07 -15.52 -9.06
CA PHE A 138 -4.10 -14.95 -8.19
C PHE A 138 -3.55 -13.76 -7.38
N LEU A 139 -2.22 -13.70 -7.20
CA LEU A 139 -1.50 -12.65 -6.51
C LEU A 139 -0.17 -12.37 -7.25
N GLU A 140 0.16 -11.09 -7.45
CA GLU A 140 1.41 -10.63 -8.03
C GLU A 140 1.95 -9.47 -7.18
N ILE A 141 3.17 -9.61 -6.67
CA ILE A 141 3.78 -8.66 -5.73
C ILE A 141 5.13 -8.19 -6.27
N ASP A 142 5.37 -6.87 -6.22
CA ASP A 142 6.68 -6.26 -6.44
C ASP A 142 7.28 -5.83 -5.10
N LEU A 143 8.34 -6.53 -4.66
CA LEU A 143 8.99 -6.27 -3.37
C LEU A 143 9.60 -4.85 -3.26
N ARG A 144 9.76 -4.11 -4.36
CA ARG A 144 10.24 -2.71 -4.30
C ARG A 144 9.13 -1.71 -4.00
N ASN A 145 7.87 -2.14 -4.08
CA ASN A 145 6.70 -1.29 -3.92
C ASN A 145 5.60 -2.05 -3.17
N LEU A 146 5.84 -2.34 -1.89
CA LEU A 146 4.89 -3.02 -1.02
C LEU A 146 3.91 -2.03 -0.39
N SER A 147 2.62 -2.26 -0.58
CA SER A 147 1.56 -1.64 0.20
C SER A 147 1.32 -2.39 1.52
N LYS A 148 0.59 -1.79 2.46
CA LYS A 148 0.14 -2.49 3.69
C LYS A 148 -0.68 -3.74 3.38
N VAL A 149 -1.42 -3.74 2.27
CA VAL A 149 -2.18 -4.92 1.80
C VAL A 149 -1.24 -6.02 1.33
N ASP A 150 -0.23 -5.68 0.53
CA ASP A 150 0.75 -6.66 0.04
C ASP A 150 1.50 -7.34 1.20
N ILE A 151 1.90 -6.56 2.21
CA ILE A 151 2.56 -7.09 3.42
C ILE A 151 1.62 -8.04 4.17
N SER A 152 0.36 -7.66 4.36
CA SER A 152 -0.63 -8.51 5.01
C SER A 152 -0.87 -9.81 4.24
N GLU A 153 -0.83 -9.78 2.91
CA GLU A 153 -0.98 -10.97 2.07
C GLU A 153 0.26 -11.86 2.11
N LEU A 154 1.46 -11.28 2.02
CA LEU A 154 2.71 -12.01 2.17
C LEU A 154 2.80 -12.73 3.53
N GLU A 155 2.33 -12.10 4.60
CA GLU A 155 2.34 -12.68 5.92
C GLU A 155 1.52 -13.99 5.98
N MET A 156 0.49 -14.13 5.15
CA MET A 156 -0.31 -15.37 5.07
C MET A 156 0.46 -16.55 4.46
N PHE A 157 1.59 -16.29 3.78
CA PHE A 157 2.48 -17.31 3.23
C PHE A 157 3.65 -17.65 4.14
N THR A 158 3.71 -17.07 5.34
CA THR A 158 4.66 -17.50 6.37
C THR A 158 4.35 -18.93 6.78
N LYS A 159 5.40 -19.70 7.13
CA LYS A 159 5.27 -21.11 7.53
C LYS A 159 4.22 -21.33 8.62
N GLU A 160 4.12 -20.41 9.57
CA GLU A 160 3.16 -20.48 10.68
C GLU A 160 1.70 -20.29 10.24
N LYS A 161 1.44 -19.44 9.24
CA LYS A 161 0.07 -19.08 8.81
C LYS A 161 -0.40 -19.86 7.58
N TYR A 162 0.54 -20.32 6.76
CA TYR A 162 0.24 -21.02 5.53
C TYR A 162 -0.37 -22.40 5.81
N ASN A 163 -1.54 -22.64 5.22
CA ASN A 163 -2.11 -23.97 5.08
C ASN A 163 -3.08 -24.00 3.90
N SER A 164 -3.41 -25.20 3.43
CA SER A 164 -4.27 -25.41 2.26
C SER A 164 -5.66 -24.76 2.37
N LYS A 165 -6.28 -24.76 3.56
CA LYS A 165 -7.60 -24.10 3.76
C LYS A 165 -7.49 -22.58 3.67
N ASN A 166 -6.43 -22.01 4.24
CA ASN A 166 -6.16 -20.56 4.17
C ASN A 166 -5.87 -20.14 2.72
N LEU A 167 -5.20 -20.97 1.93
CA LEU A 167 -4.92 -20.69 0.52
C LEU A 167 -6.20 -20.46 -0.29
N GLU A 168 -7.22 -21.30 -0.14
CA GLU A 168 -8.51 -21.11 -0.84
C GLU A 168 -9.15 -19.76 -0.50
N ASN A 169 -9.14 -19.38 0.78
CA ASN A 169 -9.65 -18.10 1.24
C ASN A 169 -8.85 -16.92 0.68
N ILE A 170 -7.52 -17.00 0.66
CA ILE A 170 -6.63 -15.97 0.09
C ILE A 170 -6.92 -15.78 -1.40
N VAL A 171 -7.06 -16.88 -2.13
CA VAL A 171 -7.36 -16.89 -3.57
C VAL A 171 -8.73 -16.27 -3.84
N MET A 172 -9.76 -16.67 -3.07
CA MET A 172 -11.11 -16.12 -3.23
C MET A 172 -11.15 -14.63 -2.90
N ASN A 173 -10.52 -14.21 -1.80
CA ASN A 173 -10.43 -12.80 -1.42
C ASN A 173 -9.75 -11.97 -2.51
N ASN A 174 -8.65 -12.46 -3.09
CA ASN A 174 -7.98 -11.78 -4.19
C ASN A 174 -8.83 -11.70 -5.46
N LYS A 175 -9.51 -12.79 -5.84
CA LYS A 175 -10.44 -12.79 -6.98
C LYS A 175 -11.56 -11.77 -6.79
N ILE A 176 -12.17 -11.73 -5.60
CA ILE A 176 -13.23 -10.78 -5.25
C ILE A 176 -12.68 -9.36 -5.28
N ARG A 177 -11.54 -9.09 -4.65
CA ARG A 177 -10.92 -7.75 -4.63
C ARG A 177 -10.61 -7.26 -6.04
N ASN A 178 -10.03 -8.10 -6.88
CA ASN A 178 -9.74 -7.78 -8.27
C ASN A 178 -11.02 -7.49 -9.07
N GLN A 179 -12.09 -8.26 -8.85
CA GLN A 179 -13.38 -8.00 -9.49
C GLN A 179 -14.02 -6.70 -9.00
N LEU A 180 -13.97 -6.41 -7.69
CA LEU A 180 -14.45 -5.15 -7.12
C LEU A 180 -13.68 -3.95 -7.66
N ASN A 181 -12.36 -4.05 -7.78
CA ASN A 181 -11.53 -2.99 -8.36
C ASN A 181 -11.93 -2.70 -9.80
N LYS A 182 -12.17 -3.73 -10.62
CA LYS A 182 -12.70 -3.57 -11.98
C LYS A 182 -14.04 -2.85 -12.00
N GLU A 183 -14.96 -3.22 -11.11
CA GLU A 183 -16.25 -2.56 -10.97
C GLU A 183 -16.10 -1.11 -10.48
N PHE A 184 -15.11 -0.81 -9.64
CA PHE A 184 -14.87 0.55 -9.14
C PHE A 184 -14.31 1.45 -10.24
N GLU A 185 -13.37 0.95 -11.03
CA GLU A 185 -12.82 1.69 -12.16
C GLU A 185 -13.84 1.84 -13.28
N HIS A 186 -14.51 0.75 -13.64
CA HIS A 186 -15.39 0.63 -14.81
C HIS A 186 -16.69 -0.09 -14.42
N PRO A 187 -17.64 0.59 -13.73
CA PRO A 187 -18.87 -0.04 -13.26
C PRO A 187 -19.68 -0.68 -14.39
N SER A 188 -19.93 -1.98 -14.29
CA SER A 188 -20.72 -2.75 -15.26
C SER A 188 -22.21 -2.36 -15.20
N ASP A 189 -22.97 -2.69 -16.24
CA ASP A 189 -24.41 -2.44 -16.28
C ASP A 189 -25.13 -3.11 -15.09
N ASP A 190 -24.70 -4.32 -14.71
CA ASP A 190 -25.35 -5.09 -13.65
C ASP A 190 -25.01 -4.55 -12.27
N PHE A 191 -23.75 -4.18 -12.03
CA PHE A 191 -23.36 -3.49 -10.80
C PHE A 191 -24.11 -2.16 -10.63
N VAL A 192 -24.22 -1.38 -11.72
CA VAL A 192 -24.99 -0.13 -11.71
C VAL A 192 -26.45 -0.37 -11.38
N LYS A 193 -27.10 -1.39 -11.97
CA LYS A 193 -28.51 -1.72 -11.67
C LYS A 193 -28.71 -2.13 -10.21
N ILE A 194 -27.79 -2.92 -9.63
CA ILE A 194 -27.87 -3.36 -8.23
C ILE A 194 -27.90 -2.15 -7.30
N ILE A 195 -26.99 -1.20 -7.48
CA ILE A 195 -26.90 0.00 -6.65
C ILE A 195 -28.07 0.95 -6.94
N ALA A 196 -28.37 1.21 -8.21
CA ALA A 196 -29.41 2.17 -8.59
C ALA A 196 -30.79 1.76 -8.09
N LYS A 197 -31.13 0.46 -8.09
CA LYS A 197 -32.40 -0.05 -7.53
C LYS A 197 -32.56 0.18 -6.03
N LYS A 198 -31.49 0.46 -5.28
CA LYS A 198 -31.56 0.77 -3.85
C LYS A 198 -31.88 2.23 -3.57
N VAL A 199 -31.79 3.11 -4.58
CA VAL A 199 -31.96 4.57 -4.43
C VAL A 199 -32.96 5.18 -5.42
N ASP A 200 -33.35 4.45 -6.47
CA ASP A 200 -34.35 4.85 -7.47
C ASP A 200 -35.26 3.66 -7.77
N ASN A 201 -36.56 3.84 -7.52
CA ASN A 201 -37.60 2.83 -7.75
C ASN A 201 -38.09 2.79 -9.21
N GLY A 202 -37.59 3.67 -10.09
CA GLY A 202 -37.99 3.71 -11.49
C GLY A 202 -37.32 2.64 -12.35
N VAL A 203 -37.92 2.35 -13.51
CA VAL A 203 -37.40 1.38 -14.48
C VAL A 203 -36.01 1.80 -14.99
N MET A 204 -35.05 0.88 -14.93
CA MET A 204 -33.67 1.11 -15.37
C MET A 204 -33.53 0.93 -16.89
N ASN A 205 -33.82 2.00 -17.64
CA ASN A 205 -33.53 2.06 -19.08
C ASN A 205 -32.06 2.43 -19.36
N LYS A 206 -31.62 2.32 -20.62
CA LYS A 206 -30.22 2.57 -21.03
C LYS A 206 -29.72 3.96 -20.63
N ASN A 207 -30.54 4.99 -20.80
CA ASN A 207 -30.17 6.37 -20.47
C ASN A 207 -29.96 6.57 -18.96
N LYS A 208 -30.83 5.96 -18.13
CA LYS A 208 -30.65 5.97 -16.68
C LYS A 208 -29.39 5.22 -16.27
N ILE A 209 -29.12 4.05 -16.85
CA ILE A 209 -27.89 3.28 -16.55
C ILE A 209 -26.63 4.10 -16.83
N ILE A 210 -26.56 4.80 -17.98
CA ILE A 210 -25.44 5.69 -18.32
C ILE A 210 -25.29 6.81 -17.28
N LYS A 211 -26.40 7.45 -16.90
CA LYS A 211 -26.40 8.51 -15.87
C LYS A 211 -25.90 7.98 -14.52
N TYR A 212 -26.45 6.86 -14.05
CA TYR A 212 -26.08 6.26 -12.77
C TYR A 212 -24.65 5.73 -12.76
N ARG A 213 -24.15 5.15 -13.86
CA ARG A 213 -22.74 4.77 -13.99
C ARG A 213 -21.81 5.93 -13.70
N ARG A 214 -22.07 7.10 -14.29
CA ARG A 214 -21.25 8.31 -14.06
C ARG A 214 -21.28 8.74 -12.60
N ILE A 215 -22.48 8.75 -11.98
CA ILE A 215 -22.66 9.14 -10.58
C ILE A 215 -21.96 8.14 -9.65
N ILE A 216 -22.18 6.84 -9.84
CA ILE A 216 -21.58 5.77 -9.05
C ILE A 216 -20.06 5.81 -9.17
N LYS A 217 -19.50 5.89 -10.38
CA LYS A 217 -18.05 5.98 -10.59
C LYS A 217 -17.44 7.17 -9.86
N ASN A 218 -18.10 8.34 -9.91
CA ASN A 218 -17.62 9.53 -9.19
C ASN A 218 -17.65 9.33 -7.67
N ASN A 219 -18.72 8.74 -7.12
CA ASN A 219 -18.80 8.48 -5.69
C ASN A 219 -17.83 7.39 -5.23
N LEU A 220 -17.59 6.34 -6.03
CA LEU A 220 -16.58 5.32 -5.72
C LEU A 220 -15.17 5.91 -5.68
N LYS A 221 -14.86 6.86 -6.58
CA LYS A 221 -13.60 7.61 -6.51
C LYS A 221 -13.50 8.46 -5.25
N ILE A 222 -14.57 9.16 -4.87
CA ILE A 222 -14.61 9.94 -3.61
C ILE A 222 -14.37 9.02 -2.43
N ILE A 223 -15.10 7.90 -2.32
CA ILE A 223 -14.93 6.92 -1.24
C ILE A 223 -13.51 6.33 -1.23
N SER A 224 -12.96 6.02 -2.40
CA SER A 224 -11.58 5.51 -2.50
C SER A 224 -10.58 6.55 -2.02
N ASN A 225 -10.80 7.83 -2.35
CA ASN A 225 -9.97 8.96 -1.92
C ASN A 225 -10.13 9.31 -0.44
N GLU A 226 -11.34 9.14 0.12
CA GLU A 226 -11.64 9.32 1.54
C GLU A 226 -11.08 8.18 2.39
N LYS A 227 -11.06 6.95 1.86
CA LYS A 227 -10.48 5.77 2.51
C LYS A 227 -8.98 5.65 2.29
N SER A 228 -8.46 6.23 1.22
CA SER A 228 -7.07 6.63 1.13
C SER A 228 -6.91 7.95 1.88
N GLU A 229 -7.25 7.99 3.18
CA GLU A 229 -6.47 8.89 4.03
C GLU A 229 -5.02 8.47 3.79
N PRO A 230 -4.22 9.34 3.17
CA PRO A 230 -2.92 8.94 2.72
C PRO A 230 -2.12 8.59 3.96
N ASN A 231 -1.59 7.35 4.02
CA ASN A 231 -0.41 7.06 4.81
C ASN A 231 0.74 7.90 4.23
N TYR A 232 0.73 9.22 4.43
CA TYR A 232 1.94 10.01 4.50
C TYR A 232 2.56 9.74 5.89
N GLU A 233 2.85 8.46 6.17
CA GLU A 233 3.82 8.02 7.18
C GLU A 233 5.27 8.27 6.69
N PHE A 234 5.47 9.08 5.64
CA PHE A 234 6.81 9.53 5.27
C PHE A 234 7.37 10.36 6.42
N GLU A 235 8.33 9.77 7.13
CA GLU A 235 9.18 10.24 8.23
C GLU A 235 9.08 11.72 8.64
N MET A 236 7.90 12.19 9.06
CA MET A 236 7.81 13.42 9.84
C MET A 236 8.56 13.15 11.15
N LYS A 237 9.66 13.85 11.36
CA LYS A 237 10.51 13.63 12.53
C LYS A 237 9.94 14.39 13.70
N PHE A 238 9.16 13.71 14.53
CA PHE A 238 8.66 14.25 15.78
C PHE A 238 9.66 14.00 16.92
N ARG A 239 9.84 14.98 17.79
CA ARG A 239 10.63 14.85 19.02
C ARG A 239 9.90 15.46 20.21
N GLY A 240 9.69 14.66 21.25
CA GLY A 240 9.01 15.09 22.47
C GLY A 240 7.49 15.15 22.37
N PHE A 241 6.92 14.70 21.25
CA PHE A 241 5.49 14.45 21.10
C PHE A 241 5.19 13.00 21.48
N ASN A 242 3.96 12.72 21.92
CA ASN A 242 3.46 11.36 22.06
C ASN A 242 2.69 10.93 20.80
N GLU A 243 2.46 9.62 20.66
CA GLU A 243 1.79 9.02 19.49
C GLU A 243 0.41 9.66 19.20
N GLU A 244 -0.36 10.00 20.23
CA GLU A 244 -1.67 10.66 20.05
C GLU A 244 -1.52 12.07 19.46
N GLU A 245 -0.55 12.85 19.93
CA GLU A 245 -0.27 14.19 19.43
C GLU A 245 0.27 14.14 17.99
N GLU A 246 1.16 13.20 17.68
CA GLU A 246 1.70 12.97 16.34
C GLU A 246 0.58 12.64 15.34
N ASN A 247 -0.27 11.67 15.69
CA ASN A 247 -1.41 11.27 14.87
C ASN A 247 -2.40 12.43 14.64
N LYS A 248 -2.65 13.26 15.66
CA LYS A 248 -3.51 14.45 15.51
C LYS A 248 -2.90 15.47 14.55
N PHE A 249 -1.59 15.68 14.57
CA PHE A 249 -0.93 16.58 13.63
C PHE A 249 -1.05 16.05 12.20
N ILE A 250 -0.67 14.79 11.98
CA ILE A 250 -0.72 14.14 10.66
C ILE A 250 -2.14 14.22 10.09
N LYS A 251 -3.16 13.95 10.92
CA LYS A 251 -4.56 14.07 10.52
C LYS A 251 -4.95 15.48 10.08
N LEU A 252 -4.47 16.52 10.76
CA LEU A 252 -4.73 17.91 10.37
C LEU A 252 -4.00 18.30 9.09
N TYR A 253 -2.75 17.87 8.96
CA TYR A 253 -1.93 18.08 7.77
C TYR A 253 -2.58 17.45 6.52
N ASN A 254 -3.05 16.21 6.64
CA ASN A 254 -3.66 15.47 5.53
C ASN A 254 -4.98 16.07 5.03
N LYS A 255 -5.71 16.79 5.90
CA LYS A 255 -6.92 17.53 5.52
C LYS A 255 -6.64 18.82 4.73
N LEU A 256 -5.38 19.24 4.63
CA LEU A 256 -5.03 20.41 3.83
C LEU A 256 -5.16 20.11 2.33
N PRO A 257 -5.69 21.06 1.53
CA PRO A 257 -5.57 21.01 0.08
C PRO A 257 -4.09 21.02 -0.38
N GLU A 258 -3.80 20.47 -1.57
CA GLU A 258 -2.42 20.32 -2.07
C GLU A 258 -1.64 21.64 -2.14
N LYS A 259 -2.28 22.77 -2.49
CA LYS A 259 -1.63 24.08 -2.48
C LYS A 259 -1.13 24.55 -1.11
N PHE A 260 -1.60 23.93 -0.03
CA PHE A 260 -1.17 24.17 1.34
C PHE A 260 -0.22 23.09 1.86
N LYS A 261 0.12 22.10 1.04
CA LYS A 261 1.13 21.09 1.34
C LYS A 261 2.45 21.50 0.71
N ASP A 262 3.51 21.22 1.44
CA ASP A 262 4.89 21.44 1.03
C ASP A 262 5.66 20.29 1.66
N ASN A 263 5.65 19.18 0.92
CA ASN A 263 6.18 17.90 1.38
C ASN A 263 7.70 17.99 1.52
N GLU A 264 8.38 18.69 0.62
CA GLU A 264 9.83 18.90 0.69
C GLU A 264 10.24 19.66 1.96
N PHE A 265 9.50 20.72 2.33
CA PHE A 265 9.75 21.41 3.60
C PHE A 265 9.54 20.48 4.79
N ILE A 266 8.46 19.70 4.79
CA ILE A 266 8.11 18.80 5.89
C ILE A 266 9.13 17.68 6.07
N GLU A 267 9.57 17.04 4.98
CA GLU A 267 10.59 15.97 4.98
C GLU A 267 11.92 16.45 5.56
N ASN A 268 12.25 17.72 5.32
CA ASN A 268 13.49 18.35 5.79
C ASN A 268 13.33 19.09 7.14
N THR A 269 12.17 19.01 7.80
CA THR A 269 11.89 19.72 9.04
C THR A 269 11.59 18.78 10.20
N THR A 270 12.27 18.98 11.32
CA THR A 270 11.94 18.27 12.58
C THR A 270 10.87 19.04 13.35
N ILE A 271 9.80 18.35 13.77
CA ILE A 271 8.76 18.90 14.64
C ILE A 271 9.11 18.59 16.10
N ILE A 272 9.37 19.62 16.90
CA ILE A 272 10.01 19.45 18.22
C ILE A 272 9.21 20.13 19.34
N LYS A 273 8.91 19.39 20.39
CA LYS A 273 8.47 19.92 21.68
C LYS A 273 9.70 20.07 22.58
N ILE A 274 10.01 21.29 22.98
CA ILE A 274 11.23 21.62 23.74
C ILE A 274 10.92 22.20 25.11
N ASN A 275 11.82 22.01 26.07
CA ASN A 275 11.77 22.73 27.33
C ASN A 275 12.34 24.15 27.21
N LYS A 276 11.99 25.02 28.16
CA LYS A 276 12.51 26.38 28.20
C LYS A 276 14.04 26.34 28.37
N GLY A 277 14.76 27.02 27.47
CA GLY A 277 16.23 27.10 27.49
C GLY A 277 16.95 26.06 26.62
N GLU A 278 16.23 25.08 26.05
CA GLU A 278 16.83 24.13 25.10
C GLU A 278 17.19 24.81 23.77
N LYS A 279 18.30 24.37 23.17
CA LYS A 279 18.73 24.85 21.84
C LYS A 279 17.78 24.29 20.77
N ILE A 280 17.26 25.18 19.93
CA ILE A 280 16.41 24.82 18.79
C ILE A 280 17.33 24.39 17.63
N PRO A 281 17.20 23.16 17.11
CA PRO A 281 17.94 22.72 15.94
C PRO A 281 17.61 23.56 14.70
N LYS A 282 18.53 23.58 13.73
CA LYS A 282 18.25 24.17 12.41
C LYS A 282 17.12 23.38 11.73
N ASN A 283 16.31 24.08 10.92
CA ASN A 283 15.18 23.50 10.19
C ASN A 283 14.20 22.74 11.10
N SER A 284 13.73 23.41 12.16
CA SER A 284 12.76 22.83 13.09
C SER A 284 11.55 23.73 13.26
N LEU A 285 10.36 23.14 13.19
CA LEU A 285 9.17 23.73 13.75
C LEU A 285 9.10 23.29 15.21
N TYR A 286 9.10 24.25 16.14
CA TYR A 286 9.18 23.93 17.56
C TYR A 286 8.07 24.59 18.37
N ILE A 287 7.78 24.05 19.55
CA ILE A 287 6.92 24.65 20.57
C ILE A 287 7.50 24.37 21.96
N TYR A 288 7.06 25.11 22.99
CA TYR A 288 7.46 24.81 24.36
C TYR A 288 6.59 23.69 24.95
N SER A 289 7.19 22.86 25.82
CA SER A 289 6.52 21.74 26.50
C SER A 289 5.31 22.17 27.34
N SER A 290 5.31 23.42 27.83
CA SER A 290 4.17 24.03 28.55
C SER A 290 2.99 24.44 27.66
N THR A 291 3.07 24.25 26.34
CA THR A 291 1.98 24.61 25.41
C THR A 291 0.79 23.68 25.63
N THR A 292 -0.37 24.26 25.97
CA THR A 292 -1.60 23.51 26.28
C THR A 292 -2.18 22.77 25.08
N ASN A 293 -1.97 23.28 23.87
CA ASN A 293 -2.39 22.62 22.63
C ASN A 293 -1.25 22.58 21.62
N PRO A 294 -0.33 21.61 21.78
CA PRO A 294 0.91 21.56 21.02
C PRO A 294 0.67 21.37 19.53
N VAL A 295 -0.30 20.52 19.17
CA VAL A 295 -0.66 20.19 17.79
C VAL A 295 -1.21 21.39 17.03
N GLU A 296 -2.13 22.16 17.63
CA GLU A 296 -2.69 23.32 16.96
C GLU A 296 -1.66 24.44 16.78
N GLU A 297 -0.81 24.66 17.78
CA GLU A 297 0.22 25.69 17.69
C GLU A 297 1.26 25.37 16.62
N ILE A 298 1.65 24.10 16.48
CA ILE A 298 2.57 23.71 15.42
C ILE A 298 1.91 23.83 14.03
N MET A 299 0.63 23.47 13.89
CA MET A 299 -0.13 23.67 12.64
C MET A 299 -0.27 25.15 12.29
N ILE A 300 -0.52 26.01 13.29
CA ILE A 300 -0.55 27.46 13.10
C ILE A 300 0.79 27.94 12.57
N LYS A 301 1.92 27.50 13.16
CA LYS A 301 3.26 27.88 12.70
C LYS A 301 3.51 27.46 11.26
N TYR A 302 3.14 26.24 10.89
CA TYR A 302 3.24 25.73 9.52
C TYR A 302 2.44 26.60 8.52
N LEU A 303 1.19 26.93 8.88
CA LEU A 303 0.26 27.63 7.99
C LEU A 303 0.57 29.12 7.78
N ARG A 304 1.46 29.72 8.58
CA ARG A 304 1.80 31.16 8.50
C ARG A 304 2.21 31.60 7.10
N LYS A 305 2.96 30.78 6.36
CA LYS A 305 3.45 31.14 5.03
C LYS A 305 2.31 31.29 4.01
N TYR A 306 1.25 30.48 4.18
CA TYR A 306 0.10 30.51 3.28
C TYR A 306 -0.96 31.55 3.69
N ALA A 307 -1.15 31.77 4.99
CA ALA A 307 -2.15 32.69 5.51
C ALA A 307 -1.97 34.14 5.02
N LYS A 308 -0.74 34.54 4.67
CA LYS A 308 -0.42 35.87 4.10
C LYS A 308 -1.16 36.14 2.79
N GLY A 309 -1.38 35.13 1.96
CA GLY A 309 -2.08 35.29 0.68
C GLY A 309 -3.56 35.67 0.81
N TYR A 310 -4.15 35.47 1.99
CA TYR A 310 -5.60 35.62 2.20
C TYR A 310 -5.97 36.76 3.14
N GLU A 311 -5.01 37.60 3.55
CA GLU A 311 -5.24 38.67 4.53
C GLU A 311 -6.36 39.63 4.11
N THR A 312 -6.35 40.05 2.85
CA THR A 312 -7.34 41.00 2.33
C THR A 312 -8.76 40.43 2.38
N ASP A 313 -8.93 39.13 2.14
CA ASP A 313 -10.25 38.49 2.16
C ASP A 313 -10.79 38.36 3.57
N PHE A 314 -9.94 38.01 4.55
CA PHE A 314 -10.33 37.96 5.95
C PHE A 314 -10.65 39.36 6.53
N ILE A 315 -10.00 40.42 6.02
CA ILE A 315 -10.33 41.82 6.38
C ILE A 315 -11.68 42.22 5.77
N LYS A 316 -11.95 41.88 4.49
CA LYS A 316 -13.21 42.21 3.81
C LYS A 316 -14.42 41.64 4.55
N ILE A 317 -14.32 40.41 5.04
CA ILE A 317 -15.39 39.78 5.83
C ILE A 317 -15.40 40.21 7.31
N LYS A 318 -14.57 41.18 7.70
CA LYS A 318 -14.41 41.70 9.07
C LYS A 318 -14.06 40.62 10.11
N SER A 319 -13.47 39.50 9.69
CA SER A 319 -12.99 38.44 10.60
C SER A 319 -11.73 38.87 11.35
N VAL A 320 -10.91 39.72 10.73
CA VAL A 320 -9.71 40.34 11.33
C VAL A 320 -9.61 41.82 10.98
N LYS A 321 -8.93 42.62 11.81
CA LYS A 321 -8.72 44.06 11.54
C LYS A 321 -7.42 44.29 10.74
N SER A 322 -7.40 45.33 9.92
CA SER A 322 -6.24 45.70 9.09
C SER A 322 -5.02 46.14 9.90
N ASN A 323 -5.20 46.64 11.12
CA ASN A 323 -4.14 47.12 12.01
C ASN A 323 -3.78 46.11 13.14
N ASP A 324 -4.29 44.88 13.06
CA ASP A 324 -4.07 43.88 14.10
C ASP A 324 -2.70 43.20 13.92
N SER A 325 -1.79 43.39 14.89
CA SER A 325 -0.46 42.79 14.87
C SER A 325 -0.48 41.25 14.93
N MET A 326 -1.57 40.65 15.43
CA MET A 326 -1.78 39.20 15.46
C MET A 326 -2.65 38.68 14.31
N ARG A 327 -2.91 39.49 13.29
CA ARG A 327 -3.81 39.14 12.17
C ARG A 327 -3.49 37.78 11.55
N ILE A 328 -2.24 37.55 11.15
CA ILE A 328 -1.82 36.27 10.53
C ILE A 328 -2.10 35.09 11.46
N TYR A 329 -1.78 35.24 12.75
CA TYR A 329 -2.04 34.20 13.75
C TYR A 329 -3.54 33.92 13.87
N LYS A 330 -4.39 34.95 13.88
CA LYS A 330 -5.85 34.80 13.91
C LYS A 330 -6.38 34.10 12.65
N ILE A 331 -5.87 34.42 11.47
CA ILE A 331 -6.21 33.74 10.22
C ILE A 331 -5.83 32.25 10.29
N CYS A 332 -4.60 31.94 10.73
CA CYS A 332 -4.17 30.55 10.91
C CYS A 332 -5.07 29.79 11.91
N ARG A 333 -5.50 30.45 12.99
CA ARG A 333 -6.48 29.86 13.91
C ARG A 333 -7.82 29.56 13.26
N ARG A 334 -8.28 30.37 12.29
CA ARG A 334 -9.50 30.07 11.51
C ARG A 334 -9.31 28.88 10.58
N PHE A 335 -8.13 28.73 9.97
CA PHE A 335 -7.79 27.55 9.17
C PHE A 335 -7.84 26.29 10.05
N VAL A 336 -7.18 26.31 11.20
CA VAL A 336 -7.17 25.18 12.14
C VAL A 336 -8.56 24.90 12.71
N ALA A 337 -9.36 25.93 12.99
CA ALA A 337 -10.75 25.76 13.41
C ALA A 337 -11.61 25.09 12.33
N TYR A 338 -11.43 25.47 11.06
CA TYR A 338 -12.10 24.87 9.92
C TYR A 338 -11.74 23.39 9.75
N LEU A 339 -10.45 23.06 9.79
CA LEU A 339 -9.95 21.67 9.73
C LEU A 339 -10.52 20.77 10.86
N ASN A 340 -10.79 21.37 12.02
CA ASN A 340 -11.35 20.70 13.19
C ASN A 340 -12.89 20.77 13.26
N ASN A 341 -13.58 21.28 12.24
CA ASN A 341 -15.03 21.48 12.23
C ASN A 341 -15.55 22.27 13.45
N ARG A 342 -14.75 23.22 13.94
CA ARG A 342 -15.14 24.09 15.06
C ARG A 342 -16.03 25.23 14.60
N LYS A 343 -16.68 25.89 15.57
CA LYS A 343 -17.58 27.01 15.33
C LYS A 343 -16.85 28.17 14.62
N LEU A 344 -17.37 28.54 13.46
CA LEU A 344 -16.96 29.66 12.63
C LEU A 344 -18.19 30.53 12.33
N THR A 345 -17.99 31.80 11.97
CA THR A 345 -19.11 32.59 11.44
C THR A 345 -19.52 32.06 10.06
N LYS A 346 -20.71 32.43 9.59
CA LYS A 346 -21.21 32.02 8.28
C LYS A 346 -20.30 32.52 7.15
N GLU A 347 -19.80 33.75 7.29
CA GLU A 347 -18.89 34.40 6.36
C GLU A 347 -17.50 33.74 6.37
N GLU A 348 -16.98 33.43 7.55
CA GLU A 348 -15.70 32.71 7.70
C GLU A 348 -15.77 31.33 7.07
N LYS A 349 -16.83 30.57 7.35
CA LYS A 349 -17.02 29.25 6.76
C LYS A 349 -17.12 29.33 5.24
N LYS A 350 -17.94 30.23 4.70
CA LYS A 350 -18.08 30.41 3.25
C LYS A 350 -16.76 30.79 2.58
N LEU A 351 -15.96 31.66 3.21
CA LEU A 351 -14.65 32.04 2.70
C LEU A 351 -13.68 30.85 2.73
N LEU A 352 -13.66 30.09 3.83
CA LEU A 352 -12.79 28.93 3.98
C LEU A 352 -13.19 27.78 3.06
N ASP A 353 -14.49 27.51 2.86
CA ASP A 353 -15.00 26.57 1.87
C ASP A 353 -14.42 26.92 0.48
N LYS A 354 -14.49 28.20 0.10
CA LYS A 354 -13.91 28.71 -1.16
C LYS A 354 -12.39 28.49 -1.21
N ILE A 355 -11.67 29.00 -0.22
CA ILE A 355 -10.20 28.89 -0.14
C ILE A 355 -9.74 27.44 -0.20
N PHE A 356 -10.43 26.52 0.47
CA PHE A 356 -10.05 25.11 0.53
C PHE A 356 -10.53 24.29 -0.68
N SER A 357 -11.46 24.83 -1.48
CA SER A 357 -11.95 24.19 -2.72
C SER A 357 -11.20 24.59 -3.99
N GLU A 358 -10.54 25.75 -4.00
CA GLU A 358 -9.73 26.21 -5.13
C GLU A 358 -8.47 25.36 -5.24
N GLN A 359 -8.33 24.61 -6.35
CA GLN A 359 -7.17 23.75 -6.66
C GLN A 359 -5.86 24.52 -6.70
#